data_AF-A0A2N2XHD8-F1
#
_entry.id   AF-A0A2N2XHD8-F1
#
_cell.length_a   1.000
_cell.length_b   1.000
_cell.length_c   1.000
_cell.angle_alpha   90.00
_cell.angle_beta   90.00
_cell.angle_gamma   90.00
#
_symmetry.space_group_name_H-M   'P 1'
#
loop_
_entity.id
_entity.type
_entity.pdbx_description
1 polymer ?
#
loop_
_entity_poly.entity_id
_entity_poly.type
_entity_poly.pdbx_seq_one_letter_code
_entity_poly.pdbx_strand_id
1 'polypeptide(L)'
;GLNYIPQSPATLGGWDGGNATMVNNAINAGAFILQHRDHGMETGWGEPSYTNTNINGCQNTDLTFVMTINCLTGKYNWGSECFVEKFHRHTKFGLNSGALGLIAPSEVSYSFVNDTYVWGVYDNWFPDFMPDYTSTPLPRGILPCFGQAAGKYFLKQSNWPYNTNNKAVTYALFHHHGECFSVIYSEVPQTLTVTHPSEVYENTPTLTVNATEGSTIALTLDGQIIGCEVATPAGVTFTLPVITAGQKLVVVGTMTNYFRYRAEIDVVTDVLAANFTAQETHFCNEGSASFTDLSSGQPTGWQWTFEGGSPATSTVQNPTGITYATPGEYTVSLTVSKDGETDTYMAPAYIKLGTTPAEPVAESAGACVGNAIPDLTAQGEGVKWYTDEALTQLVNEGPIYATEQTETGVYTYYVTQTIGGCE
;
A
#
# COMPACT_ATOMS: atom_id res chain seq x y z
N GLY A 1 -30.04 12.74 -21.14
CA GLY A 1 -30.08 12.11 -22.46
C GLY A 1 -30.06 10.60 -22.33
N LEU A 2 -30.17 9.92 -23.47
CA LEU A 2 -29.82 8.51 -23.73
C LEU A 2 -30.36 7.41 -22.75
N ASN A 3 -31.40 7.69 -21.97
CA ASN A 3 -32.01 6.75 -21.00
C ASN A 3 -31.10 6.25 -19.86
N TYR A 4 -29.98 6.92 -19.57
CA TYR A 4 -29.10 6.58 -18.44
C TYR A 4 -29.71 6.90 -17.07
N ILE A 5 -30.58 7.90 -17.02
CA ILE A 5 -31.42 8.17 -15.85
C ILE A 5 -32.75 7.45 -16.10
N PRO A 6 -33.18 6.56 -15.20
CA PRO A 6 -34.45 5.85 -15.31
C PRO A 6 -35.60 6.83 -15.53
N GLN A 7 -36.47 6.54 -16.51
CA GLN A 7 -37.62 7.40 -16.83
C GLN A 7 -38.61 7.50 -15.66
N SER A 8 -38.64 6.49 -14.78
CA SER A 8 -39.31 6.53 -13.49
C SER A 8 -38.55 5.68 -12.46
N PRO A 9 -38.67 5.96 -11.15
CA PRO A 9 -38.05 5.12 -10.12
C PRO A 9 -38.42 3.64 -10.23
N ALA A 10 -39.61 3.32 -10.75
CA ALA A 10 -40.05 1.95 -10.98
C ALA A 10 -39.13 1.15 -11.92
N THR A 11 -38.43 1.81 -12.86
CA THR A 11 -37.50 1.12 -13.78
C THR A 11 -36.17 0.76 -13.12
N LEU A 12 -35.88 1.27 -11.92
CA LEU A 12 -34.74 0.82 -11.11
C LEU A 12 -35.05 -0.46 -10.31
N GLY A 13 -36.32 -0.89 -10.30
CA GLY A 13 -36.80 -1.99 -9.46
C GLY A 13 -36.90 -1.57 -7.98
N GLY A 14 -37.96 -2.00 -7.30
CA GLY A 14 -38.07 -1.87 -5.85
C GLY A 14 -38.31 -0.46 -5.29
N TRP A 15 -38.60 0.56 -6.13
CA TRP A 15 -38.88 1.95 -5.71
C TRP A 15 -40.35 2.40 -5.90
N ASP A 16 -41.26 1.47 -6.22
CA ASP A 16 -42.69 1.80 -6.33
C ASP A 16 -43.28 2.20 -4.96
N GLY A 17 -43.96 3.35 -4.90
CA GLY A 17 -44.51 3.90 -3.65
C GLY A 17 -43.47 4.25 -2.58
N GLY A 18 -42.27 4.69 -2.99
CA GLY A 18 -41.11 4.98 -2.14
C GLY A 18 -41.41 5.55 -0.74
N ASN A 19 -40.60 5.19 0.26
CA ASN A 19 -40.76 5.67 1.63
C ASN A 19 -39.41 5.81 2.35
N ALA A 20 -39.45 6.37 3.56
CA ALA A 20 -38.25 6.64 4.33
C ALA A 20 -37.41 5.40 4.70
N THR A 21 -38.05 4.24 4.88
CA THR A 21 -37.34 2.98 5.14
C THR A 21 -36.52 2.57 3.92
N MET A 22 -37.06 2.74 2.72
CA MET A 22 -36.35 2.41 1.48
C MET A 22 -35.15 3.32 1.25
N VAL A 23 -35.29 4.62 1.55
CA VAL A 23 -34.17 5.57 1.54
C VAL A 23 -33.07 5.15 2.51
N ASN A 24 -33.42 4.84 3.76
CA ASN A 24 -32.45 4.36 4.74
C ASN A 24 -31.80 3.05 4.30
N ASN A 25 -32.56 2.11 3.75
CA ASN A 25 -32.02 0.83 3.27
C ASN A 25 -31.02 1.05 2.13
N ALA A 26 -31.30 1.95 1.18
CA ALA A 26 -30.40 2.24 0.08
C ALA A 26 -29.09 2.91 0.56
N ILE A 27 -29.20 3.89 1.46
CA ILE A 27 -28.03 4.53 2.09
C ILE A 27 -27.21 3.49 2.85
N ASN A 28 -27.87 2.68 3.69
CA ASN A 28 -27.24 1.64 4.51
C ASN A 28 -26.61 0.51 3.68
N ALA A 29 -27.13 0.25 2.48
CA ALA A 29 -26.57 -0.71 1.54
C ALA A 29 -25.39 -0.16 0.72
N GLY A 30 -25.00 1.10 0.89
CA GLY A 30 -23.84 1.69 0.24
C GLY A 30 -24.14 2.36 -1.11
N ALA A 31 -25.32 2.96 -1.28
CA ALA A 31 -25.58 3.80 -2.46
C ALA A 31 -24.53 4.93 -2.55
N PHE A 32 -23.80 5.01 -3.67
CA PHE A 32 -22.74 6.01 -3.84
C PHE A 32 -23.31 7.43 -4.05
N ILE A 33 -24.41 7.55 -4.81
CA ILE A 33 -25.17 8.80 -4.99
C ILE A 33 -26.66 8.52 -4.77
N LEU A 34 -27.33 9.43 -4.06
CA LEU A 34 -28.78 9.49 -3.97
C LEU A 34 -29.26 10.86 -4.44
N GLN A 35 -30.15 10.89 -5.43
CA GLN A 35 -30.81 12.12 -5.86
C GLN A 35 -32.30 12.08 -5.51
N HIS A 36 -32.74 13.11 -4.78
CA HIS A 36 -34.15 13.36 -4.55
C HIS A 36 -34.61 14.56 -5.38
N ARG A 37 -35.69 14.38 -6.14
CA ARG A 37 -36.35 15.46 -6.89
C ARG A 37 -37.85 15.41 -6.58
N ASP A 38 -38.31 16.34 -5.74
CA ASP A 38 -39.72 16.69 -5.59
C ASP A 38 -39.85 18.00 -4.77
N HIS A 39 -40.83 18.09 -3.87
CA HIS A 39 -40.96 19.10 -2.83
C HIS A 39 -39.92 18.94 -1.72
N GLY A 40 -39.64 20.05 -1.04
CA GLY A 40 -38.67 20.11 0.05
C GLY A 40 -39.03 21.22 1.04
N MET A 41 -38.53 21.06 2.25
CA MET A 41 -38.70 21.95 3.38
C MET A 41 -37.38 21.98 4.17
N GLU A 42 -37.25 22.92 5.09
CA GLU A 42 -36.02 23.12 5.86
C GLU A 42 -35.54 21.84 6.58
N THR A 43 -36.46 20.92 6.92
CA THR A 43 -36.17 19.68 7.66
C THR A 43 -36.38 18.39 6.86
N GLY A 44 -36.56 18.45 5.53
CA GLY A 44 -36.76 17.23 4.76
C GLY A 44 -37.33 17.36 3.35
N TRP A 45 -37.72 16.20 2.84
CA TRP A 45 -38.34 15.99 1.55
C TRP A 45 -39.85 15.77 1.71
N GLY A 46 -40.61 16.19 0.69
CA GLY A 46 -42.07 16.00 0.63
C GLY A 46 -42.45 14.59 0.22
N GLU A 47 -42.12 14.20 -1.01
CA GLU A 47 -42.52 12.94 -1.62
C GLU A 47 -41.36 12.23 -2.35
N PRO A 48 -40.96 11.02 -1.92
CA PRO A 48 -41.39 10.37 -0.69
C PRO A 48 -40.90 11.13 0.55
N SER A 49 -41.74 11.19 1.58
CA SER A 49 -41.39 11.94 2.78
C SER A 49 -40.18 11.34 3.47
N TYR A 50 -39.18 12.20 3.74
CA TYR A 50 -37.97 11.83 4.45
C TYR A 50 -37.41 13.07 5.17
N THR A 51 -37.28 12.99 6.49
CA THR A 51 -37.03 14.14 7.36
C THR A 51 -35.81 13.94 8.25
N ASN A 52 -35.43 14.98 9.00
CA ASN A 52 -34.38 14.90 10.02
C ASN A 52 -34.54 13.71 10.97
N THR A 53 -35.77 13.34 11.33
CA THR A 53 -36.05 12.20 12.19
C THR A 53 -35.69 10.88 11.51
N ASN A 54 -35.92 10.77 10.20
CA ASN A 54 -35.62 9.56 9.44
C ASN A 54 -34.11 9.33 9.27
N ILE A 55 -33.31 10.39 9.22
CA ILE A 55 -31.83 10.32 9.17
C ILE A 55 -31.26 9.56 10.37
N ASN A 56 -31.94 9.56 11.53
CA ASN A 56 -31.52 8.75 12.69
C ASN A 56 -31.49 7.24 12.40
N GLY A 57 -32.16 6.79 11.33
CA GLY A 57 -32.14 5.41 10.83
C GLY A 57 -30.94 5.05 9.94
N CYS A 58 -30.12 6.03 9.54
CA CYS A 58 -28.87 5.79 8.82
C CYS A 58 -27.83 5.14 9.74
N GLN A 59 -27.17 4.12 9.22
CA GLN A 59 -26.17 3.28 9.87
C GLN A 59 -24.96 2.97 8.97
N ASN A 60 -24.94 3.49 7.74
CA ASN A 60 -23.81 3.32 6.83
C ASN A 60 -22.55 3.98 7.38
N THR A 61 -21.42 3.31 7.16
CA THR A 61 -20.07 3.88 7.31
C THR A 61 -19.47 4.25 5.94
N ASP A 62 -19.96 3.62 4.87
CA ASP A 62 -19.70 4.04 3.50
C ASP A 62 -20.67 5.18 3.15
N LEU A 63 -20.16 6.40 3.21
CA LEU A 63 -20.98 7.61 3.13
C LEU A 63 -21.50 7.86 1.71
N THR A 64 -22.81 8.12 1.60
CA THR A 64 -23.48 8.45 0.33
C THR A 64 -23.30 9.93 -0.01
N PHE A 65 -23.18 10.28 -1.29
CA PHE A 65 -23.36 11.68 -1.72
C PHE A 65 -24.83 11.96 -2.05
N VAL A 66 -25.39 13.06 -1.54
CA VAL A 66 -26.83 13.33 -1.68
C VAL A 66 -27.10 14.60 -2.49
N MET A 67 -27.87 14.48 -3.57
CA MET A 67 -28.39 15.61 -4.32
C MET A 67 -29.85 15.85 -3.93
N THR A 68 -30.13 17.02 -3.38
CA THR A 68 -31.48 17.39 -2.97
C THR A 68 -32.00 18.50 -3.88
N ILE A 69 -32.75 18.09 -4.91
CA ILE A 69 -33.26 18.93 -6.00
C ILE A 69 -34.71 19.34 -5.69
N ASN A 70 -34.87 20.12 -4.62
CA ASN A 70 -36.16 20.55 -4.07
C ASN A 70 -36.03 21.92 -3.39
N CYS A 71 -36.93 22.33 -2.49
CA CYS A 71 -36.84 23.64 -1.83
C CYS A 71 -36.15 23.52 -0.46
N LEU A 72 -35.43 24.57 -0.04
CA LEU A 72 -35.09 24.90 1.37
C LEU A 72 -34.20 23.91 2.15
N THR A 73 -33.89 22.72 1.62
CA THR A 73 -33.16 21.67 2.33
C THR A 73 -31.72 22.06 2.70
N GLY A 74 -31.12 23.01 1.98
CA GLY A 74 -29.80 23.57 2.24
C GLY A 74 -29.83 24.94 2.92
N LYS A 75 -30.94 25.33 3.55
CA LYS A 75 -31.11 26.64 4.20
C LYS A 75 -30.26 26.77 5.47
N TYR A 76 -28.95 26.91 5.29
CA TYR A 76 -27.95 26.99 6.36
C TYR A 76 -28.08 28.24 7.27
N ASN A 77 -28.88 29.23 6.86
CA ASN A 77 -29.22 30.41 7.66
C ASN A 77 -30.56 30.25 8.41
N TRP A 78 -31.14 29.05 8.43
CA TRP A 78 -32.36 28.78 9.19
C TRP A 78 -32.08 28.84 10.69
N GLY A 79 -33.06 29.28 11.49
CA GLY A 79 -32.91 29.44 12.95
C GLY A 79 -32.82 28.12 13.73
N SER A 80 -32.74 26.99 13.04
CA SER A 80 -32.70 25.63 13.58
C SER A 80 -31.87 24.75 12.63
N GLU A 81 -31.58 23.52 13.03
CA GLU A 81 -30.80 22.58 12.21
C GLU A 81 -31.57 22.19 10.93
N CYS A 82 -31.10 22.66 9.78
CA CYS A 82 -31.68 22.30 8.50
C CYS A 82 -31.28 20.89 8.06
N PHE A 83 -31.93 20.39 7.02
CA PHE A 83 -31.83 19.00 6.57
C PHE A 83 -30.41 18.58 6.20
N VAL A 84 -29.69 19.43 5.47
CA VAL A 84 -28.30 19.17 5.11
C VAL A 84 -27.38 19.18 6.32
N GLU A 85 -27.60 20.08 7.29
CA GLU A 85 -26.81 20.10 8.52
C GLU A 85 -27.03 18.83 9.35
N LYS A 86 -28.28 18.34 9.44
CA LYS A 86 -28.59 17.09 10.13
C LYS A 86 -27.83 15.91 9.53
N PHE A 87 -27.75 15.82 8.19
CA PHE A 87 -26.95 14.78 7.52
C PHE A 87 -25.47 14.89 7.87
N HIS A 88 -24.88 16.09 7.81
CA HIS A 88 -23.46 16.29 8.14
C HIS A 88 -23.10 15.98 9.59
N ARG A 89 -24.03 16.22 10.52
CA ARG A 89 -23.82 16.00 11.96
C ARG A 89 -24.23 14.61 12.42
N HIS A 90 -24.82 13.80 11.54
CA HIS A 90 -25.30 12.47 11.92
C HIS A 90 -24.13 11.51 12.17
N THR A 91 -24.23 10.78 13.27
CA THR A 91 -23.26 9.76 13.66
C THR A 91 -23.99 8.50 14.11
N LYS A 92 -23.36 7.34 13.88
CA LYS A 92 -23.84 6.04 14.36
C LYS A 92 -22.65 5.24 14.86
N PHE A 93 -22.80 4.62 16.04
CA PHE A 93 -21.73 3.84 16.69
C PHE A 93 -20.41 4.60 16.87
N GLY A 94 -20.48 5.94 17.04
CA GLY A 94 -19.30 6.80 17.17
C GLY A 94 -18.60 7.15 15.86
N LEU A 95 -19.14 6.73 14.72
CA LEU A 95 -18.63 7.02 13.38
C LEU A 95 -19.58 7.96 12.63
N ASN A 96 -19.05 8.72 11.67
CA ASN A 96 -19.89 9.49 10.74
C ASN A 96 -20.81 8.53 9.97
N SER A 97 -22.07 8.92 9.79
CA SER A 97 -23.07 8.12 9.06
C SER A 97 -24.02 9.04 8.30
N GLY A 98 -24.72 8.50 7.30
CA GLY A 98 -25.56 9.27 6.40
C GLY A 98 -24.80 9.69 5.14
N ALA A 99 -24.40 10.96 5.06
CA ALA A 99 -23.90 11.54 3.81
C ALA A 99 -22.48 12.12 3.92
N LEU A 100 -21.70 11.93 2.85
CA LEU A 100 -20.36 12.51 2.68
C LEU A 100 -20.45 14.03 2.44
N GLY A 101 -21.40 14.41 1.59
CA GLY A 101 -21.62 15.76 1.14
C GLY A 101 -22.94 15.85 0.39
N LEU A 102 -23.43 17.09 0.22
CA LEU A 102 -24.73 17.35 -0.37
C LEU A 102 -24.69 18.54 -1.33
N ILE A 103 -25.46 18.45 -2.42
CA ILE A 103 -25.84 19.63 -3.23
C ILE A 103 -27.28 19.97 -2.88
N ALA A 104 -27.47 21.20 -2.37
CA ALA A 104 -28.77 21.63 -1.86
C ALA A 104 -29.04 23.12 -2.11
N PRO A 105 -30.31 23.51 -2.32
CA PRO A 105 -30.69 24.90 -2.45
C PRO A 105 -30.94 25.53 -1.08
N SER A 106 -30.47 26.76 -0.91
CA SER A 106 -30.62 27.52 0.33
C SER A 106 -32.00 28.15 0.51
N GLU A 107 -32.79 28.28 -0.55
CA GLU A 107 -34.13 28.87 -0.54
C GLU A 107 -35.10 28.08 -1.44
N VAL A 108 -36.28 28.64 -1.71
CA VAL A 108 -37.26 28.09 -2.66
C VAL A 108 -36.64 27.97 -4.06
N SER A 109 -36.74 26.76 -4.64
CA SER A 109 -36.23 26.44 -5.97
C SER A 109 -37.40 26.17 -6.94
N TYR A 110 -37.12 26.13 -8.25
CA TYR A 110 -38.16 26.14 -9.27
C TYR A 110 -38.07 24.92 -10.19
N SER A 111 -39.20 24.23 -10.36
CA SER A 111 -39.36 23.14 -11.35
C SER A 111 -38.90 23.58 -12.75
N PHE A 112 -38.42 22.64 -13.58
CA PHE A 112 -37.84 22.85 -14.92
C PHE A 112 -36.50 23.61 -14.93
N VAL A 113 -36.37 24.65 -14.10
CA VAL A 113 -35.11 25.38 -13.90
C VAL A 113 -34.09 24.48 -13.18
N ASN A 114 -34.54 23.82 -12.11
CA ASN A 114 -33.75 22.81 -11.40
C ASN A 114 -33.32 21.67 -12.33
N ASP A 115 -34.21 21.21 -13.21
CA ASP A 115 -33.92 20.09 -14.11
C ASP A 115 -32.82 20.48 -15.11
N THR A 116 -32.85 21.70 -15.64
CA THR A 116 -31.79 22.26 -16.50
C THR A 116 -30.45 22.35 -15.78
N TYR A 117 -30.46 22.80 -14.53
CA TYR A 117 -29.26 22.84 -13.69
C TYR A 117 -28.68 21.42 -13.51
N VAL A 118 -29.53 20.46 -13.16
CA VAL A 118 -29.15 19.05 -12.97
C VAL A 118 -28.58 18.45 -14.25
N TRP A 119 -29.11 18.79 -15.42
CA TRP A 119 -28.54 18.31 -16.69
C TRP A 119 -27.08 18.70 -16.87
N GLY A 120 -26.71 19.95 -16.55
CA GLY A 120 -25.31 20.37 -16.61
C GLY A 120 -24.43 19.73 -15.53
N VAL A 121 -24.99 19.38 -14.37
CA VAL A 121 -24.26 18.60 -13.35
C VAL A 121 -23.95 17.20 -13.88
N TYR A 122 -24.97 16.50 -14.38
CA TYR A 122 -24.81 15.14 -14.90
C TYR A 122 -23.95 15.08 -16.16
N ASP A 123 -24.07 16.07 -17.06
CA ASP A 123 -23.22 16.16 -18.24
C ASP A 123 -21.74 16.34 -17.88
N ASN A 124 -21.44 17.03 -16.78
CA ASN A 124 -20.06 17.17 -16.31
C ASN A 124 -19.52 15.89 -15.67
N TRP A 125 -20.33 15.19 -14.88
CA TRP A 125 -19.91 13.94 -14.23
C TRP A 125 -19.89 12.75 -15.18
N PHE A 126 -20.80 12.74 -16.15
CA PHE A 126 -21.02 11.69 -17.13
C PHE A 126 -21.14 12.34 -18.52
N PRO A 127 -20.01 12.59 -19.21
CA PRO A 127 -20.02 13.30 -20.50
C PRO A 127 -20.87 12.63 -21.59
N ASP A 128 -21.14 11.34 -21.48
CA ASP A 128 -22.06 10.62 -22.37
C ASP A 128 -23.54 10.97 -22.12
N PHE A 129 -23.86 11.75 -21.09
CA PHE A 129 -25.25 12.13 -20.79
C PHE A 129 -25.83 13.09 -21.83
N MET A 130 -25.06 14.07 -22.28
CA MET A 130 -25.38 15.02 -23.35
C MET A 130 -24.13 15.31 -24.21
N PRO A 131 -23.65 14.32 -25.00
CA PRO A 131 -22.33 14.38 -25.67
C PRO A 131 -22.16 15.51 -26.69
N ASP A 132 -23.27 16.11 -27.15
CA ASP A 132 -23.26 17.28 -28.05
C ASP A 132 -22.96 18.59 -27.31
N TYR A 133 -22.90 18.58 -25.98
CA TYR A 133 -22.66 19.74 -25.14
C TYR A 133 -21.27 19.66 -24.52
N THR A 134 -20.63 20.83 -24.40
CA THR A 134 -19.37 20.94 -23.67
C THR A 134 -19.65 21.49 -22.29
N SER A 135 -19.13 20.83 -21.24
CA SER A 135 -19.25 21.33 -19.88
C SER A 135 -18.09 22.26 -19.51
N THR A 136 -18.39 23.25 -18.69
CA THR A 136 -17.41 24.18 -18.11
C THR A 136 -17.66 24.23 -16.60
N PRO A 137 -16.69 23.91 -15.73
CA PRO A 137 -15.34 23.42 -16.04
C PRO A 137 -15.36 22.08 -16.78
N LEU A 138 -14.24 21.69 -17.39
CA LEU A 138 -14.13 20.40 -18.08
C LEU A 138 -14.38 19.22 -17.12
N PRO A 139 -14.95 18.09 -17.60
CA PRO A 139 -15.16 16.88 -16.83
C PRO A 139 -13.86 16.33 -16.21
N ARG A 140 -13.95 15.82 -14.97
CA ARG A 140 -12.82 15.19 -14.24
C ARG A 140 -13.30 14.03 -13.35
N GLY A 141 -14.26 13.25 -13.84
CA GLY A 141 -15.02 12.29 -13.02
C GLY A 141 -16.04 12.99 -12.13
N ILE A 142 -16.49 12.29 -11.07
CA ILE A 142 -17.49 12.82 -10.15
C ILE A 142 -16.84 13.67 -9.06
N LEU A 143 -16.66 14.96 -9.38
CA LEU A 143 -16.27 16.01 -8.44
C LEU A 143 -17.47 16.90 -8.15
N PRO A 144 -18.05 16.87 -6.92
CA PRO A 144 -19.29 17.55 -6.59
C PRO A 144 -19.34 19.03 -6.99
N CYS A 145 -18.33 19.81 -6.60
CA CYS A 145 -18.28 21.23 -6.92
C CYS A 145 -18.07 21.54 -8.40
N PHE A 146 -17.37 20.66 -9.14
CA PHE A 146 -17.21 20.82 -10.58
C PHE A 146 -18.55 20.59 -11.28
N GLY A 147 -19.27 19.54 -10.88
CA GLY A 147 -20.63 19.30 -11.36
C GLY A 147 -21.56 20.46 -11.02
N GLN A 148 -21.54 20.94 -9.78
CA GLN A 148 -22.33 22.10 -9.35
C GLN A 148 -22.01 23.35 -10.19
N ALA A 149 -20.73 23.66 -10.40
CA ALA A 149 -20.32 24.78 -11.24
C ALA A 149 -20.80 24.59 -12.69
N ALA A 150 -20.63 23.39 -13.26
CA ALA A 150 -21.08 23.07 -14.61
C ALA A 150 -22.59 23.18 -14.77
N GLY A 151 -23.38 22.69 -13.81
CA GLY A 151 -24.82 22.87 -13.75
C GLY A 151 -25.23 24.35 -13.79
N LYS A 152 -24.51 25.20 -13.05
CA LYS A 152 -24.74 26.65 -13.05
C LYS A 152 -24.40 27.30 -14.40
N TYR A 153 -23.26 26.93 -15.01
CA TYR A 153 -22.90 27.44 -16.33
C TYR A 153 -23.87 26.98 -17.41
N PHE A 154 -24.24 25.70 -17.41
CA PHE A 154 -25.21 25.12 -18.32
C PHE A 154 -26.57 25.81 -18.18
N LEU A 155 -27.05 26.02 -16.95
CA LEU A 155 -28.31 26.75 -16.69
C LEU A 155 -28.28 28.16 -17.27
N LYS A 156 -27.17 28.88 -17.10
CA LYS A 156 -27.01 30.25 -17.60
C LYS A 156 -27.00 30.30 -19.13
N GLN A 157 -26.37 29.33 -19.78
CA GLN A 157 -26.25 29.25 -21.25
C GLN A 157 -27.50 28.70 -21.92
N SER A 158 -28.27 27.86 -21.23
CA SER A 158 -29.45 27.20 -21.78
C SER A 158 -30.54 28.22 -22.13
N ASN A 159 -31.11 28.06 -23.33
CA ASN A 159 -32.29 28.80 -23.77
C ASN A 159 -33.58 28.30 -23.10
N TRP A 160 -33.55 27.14 -22.45
CA TRP A 160 -34.67 26.53 -21.75
C TRP A 160 -34.41 26.41 -20.23
N PRO A 161 -35.43 26.55 -19.37
CA PRO A 161 -36.76 27.06 -19.68
C PRO A 161 -36.70 28.56 -20.00
N TYR A 162 -37.75 29.06 -20.67
CA TYR A 162 -37.91 30.48 -21.04
C TYR A 162 -38.26 31.35 -19.82
N ASN A 163 -37.42 31.31 -18.78
CA ASN A 163 -37.64 32.01 -17.51
C ASN A 163 -36.31 32.56 -16.97
N THR A 164 -35.92 33.73 -17.45
CA THR A 164 -34.62 34.35 -17.13
C THR A 164 -34.45 34.66 -15.64
N ASN A 165 -35.51 35.12 -14.96
CA ASN A 165 -35.45 35.50 -13.55
C ASN A 165 -35.18 34.29 -12.66
N ASN A 166 -35.94 33.20 -12.85
CA ASN A 166 -35.77 32.01 -12.02
C ASN A 166 -34.43 31.31 -12.30
N LYS A 167 -33.90 31.37 -13.53
CA LYS A 167 -32.54 30.88 -13.84
C LYS A 167 -31.47 31.64 -13.06
N ALA A 168 -31.56 32.98 -13.00
CA ALA A 168 -30.62 33.79 -12.24
C ALA A 168 -30.69 33.48 -10.73
N VAL A 169 -31.89 33.27 -10.18
CA VAL A 169 -32.06 32.85 -8.79
C VAL A 169 -31.45 31.48 -8.56
N THR A 170 -31.82 30.45 -9.35
CA THR A 170 -31.31 29.08 -9.19
C THR A 170 -29.79 29.00 -9.31
N TYR A 171 -29.16 29.82 -10.16
CA TYR A 171 -27.70 29.92 -10.27
C TYR A 171 -27.03 30.28 -8.92
N ALA A 172 -27.64 31.18 -8.15
CA ALA A 172 -27.15 31.60 -6.84
C ALA A 172 -27.60 30.68 -5.70
N LEU A 173 -28.63 29.86 -5.93
CA LEU A 173 -29.37 29.13 -4.91
C LEU A 173 -28.71 27.81 -4.47
N PHE A 174 -28.24 27.01 -5.42
CA PHE A 174 -27.65 25.70 -5.12
C PHE A 174 -26.25 25.88 -4.55
N HIS A 175 -26.01 25.24 -3.41
CA HIS A 175 -24.75 25.21 -2.66
C HIS A 175 -24.25 23.78 -2.55
N HIS A 176 -22.93 23.61 -2.55
CA HIS A 176 -22.29 22.37 -2.12
C HIS A 176 -22.02 22.47 -0.63
N HIS A 177 -22.33 21.40 0.08
CA HIS A 177 -22.10 21.25 1.51
C HIS A 177 -21.21 20.05 1.74
N GLY A 178 -20.14 20.24 2.50
CA GLY A 178 -19.07 19.25 2.71
C GLY A 178 -17.79 19.61 1.97
N GLU A 179 -16.93 18.61 1.77
CA GLU A 179 -15.64 18.81 1.09
C GLU A 179 -15.84 18.93 -0.42
N CYS A 180 -15.37 20.05 -0.98
CA CYS A 180 -15.67 20.49 -2.35
C CYS A 180 -14.94 19.68 -3.43
N PHE A 181 -13.82 19.05 -3.05
CA PHE A 181 -12.90 18.37 -3.95
C PHE A 181 -12.79 16.87 -3.66
N SER A 182 -13.68 16.30 -2.82
CA SER A 182 -13.76 14.85 -2.65
C SER A 182 -14.11 14.20 -3.98
N VAL A 183 -13.38 13.15 -4.33
CA VAL A 183 -13.69 12.31 -5.49
C VAL A 183 -14.71 11.28 -5.06
N ILE A 184 -15.87 11.25 -5.71
CA ILE A 184 -16.85 10.20 -5.50
C ILE A 184 -16.50 9.03 -6.42
N TYR A 185 -16.45 7.83 -5.85
CA TYR A 185 -16.33 6.60 -6.62
C TYR A 185 -17.68 6.25 -7.24
N SER A 186 -17.72 6.22 -8.57
CA SER A 186 -18.91 5.80 -9.33
C SER A 186 -18.96 4.30 -9.54
N GLU A 187 -17.85 3.62 -9.25
CA GLU A 187 -17.63 2.18 -9.44
C GLU A 187 -16.82 1.66 -8.25
N VAL A 188 -16.69 0.33 -8.14
CA VAL A 188 -15.77 -0.26 -7.15
C VAL A 188 -14.34 0.18 -7.47
N PRO A 189 -13.65 0.87 -6.55
CA PRO A 189 -12.34 1.42 -6.84
C PRO A 189 -11.28 0.34 -7.08
N GLN A 190 -10.37 0.63 -8.01
CA GLN A 190 -9.24 -0.23 -8.36
C GLN A 190 -7.94 0.21 -7.66
N THR A 191 -6.92 -0.64 -7.69
CA THR A 191 -5.59 -0.31 -7.13
C THR A 191 -4.73 0.37 -8.19
N LEU A 192 -4.08 1.49 -7.84
CA LEU A 192 -3.07 2.12 -8.70
C LEU A 192 -1.76 1.34 -8.65
N THR A 193 -1.14 1.14 -9.81
CA THR A 193 0.25 0.70 -9.89
C THR A 193 1.13 1.93 -9.82
N VAL A 194 1.99 2.03 -8.81
CA VAL A 194 2.98 3.12 -8.66
C VAL A 194 4.30 2.51 -8.23
N THR A 195 5.38 2.83 -8.95
CA THR A 195 6.73 2.33 -8.71
C THR A 195 7.72 3.49 -8.65
N HIS A 196 8.51 3.54 -7.59
CA HIS A 196 9.57 4.50 -7.34
C HIS A 196 10.62 3.86 -6.41
N PRO A 197 11.84 4.42 -6.31
CA PRO A 197 12.81 4.03 -5.28
C PRO A 197 12.24 4.21 -3.86
N SER A 198 12.58 3.31 -2.94
CA SER A 198 12.24 3.45 -1.51
C SER A 198 13.08 4.53 -0.80
N GLU A 199 14.24 4.86 -1.37
CA GLU A 199 15.17 5.85 -0.85
C GLU A 199 15.79 6.66 -2.00
N VAL A 200 16.21 7.88 -1.69
CA VAL A 200 17.02 8.74 -2.56
C VAL A 200 18.14 9.36 -1.73
N TYR A 201 19.26 9.65 -2.38
CA TYR A 201 20.40 10.27 -1.73
C TYR A 201 20.23 11.79 -1.68
N GLU A 202 20.80 12.44 -0.68
CA GLU A 202 20.87 13.90 -0.63
C GLU A 202 21.45 14.46 -1.95
N ASN A 203 20.98 15.64 -2.35
CA ASN A 203 21.32 16.27 -3.63
C ASN A 203 20.91 15.50 -4.90
N THR A 204 20.16 14.39 -4.82
CA THR A 204 19.56 13.76 -6.00
C THR A 204 18.76 14.82 -6.79
N PRO A 205 19.07 15.10 -8.07
CA PRO A 205 18.49 16.24 -8.77
C PRO A 205 17.08 15.97 -9.31
N THR A 206 16.73 14.70 -9.51
CA THR A 206 15.47 14.29 -10.11
C THR A 206 14.97 12.98 -9.56
N LEU A 207 13.65 12.80 -9.48
CA LEU A 207 13.00 11.55 -9.13
C LEU A 207 12.00 11.16 -10.23
N THR A 208 12.15 9.97 -10.79
CA THR A 208 11.16 9.38 -11.71
C THR A 208 10.23 8.43 -10.99
N VAL A 209 8.93 8.61 -11.20
CA VAL A 209 7.84 7.79 -10.66
C VAL A 209 7.07 7.20 -11.83
N ASN A 210 7.03 5.88 -11.92
CA ASN A 210 6.20 5.17 -12.88
C ASN A 210 4.83 4.92 -12.26
N ALA A 211 3.76 5.16 -13.00
CA ALA A 211 2.41 4.93 -12.51
C ALA A 211 1.44 4.56 -13.63
N THR A 212 0.25 4.04 -13.26
CA THR A 212 -0.87 3.86 -14.20
C THR A 212 -1.07 5.13 -15.03
N GLU A 213 -1.06 4.99 -16.36
CA GLU A 213 -1.24 6.11 -17.29
C GLU A 213 -2.54 6.88 -16.99
N GLY A 214 -2.47 8.22 -17.02
CA GLY A 214 -3.59 9.10 -16.71
C GLY A 214 -3.82 9.35 -15.22
N SER A 215 -3.12 8.65 -14.32
CA SER A 215 -3.14 8.99 -12.89
C SER A 215 -2.42 10.31 -12.61
N THR A 216 -2.88 11.08 -11.64
CA THR A 216 -2.20 12.28 -11.14
C THR A 216 -1.25 11.91 -10.02
N ILE A 217 0.03 12.22 -10.19
CA ILE A 217 1.09 12.00 -9.21
C ILE A 217 1.52 13.33 -8.63
N ALA A 218 1.42 13.45 -7.30
CA ALA A 218 1.95 14.58 -6.55
C ALA A 218 3.14 14.12 -5.71
N LEU A 219 4.19 14.94 -5.69
CA LEU A 219 5.36 14.74 -4.85
C LEU A 219 5.42 15.89 -3.84
N THR A 220 5.66 15.55 -2.58
CA THR A 220 5.83 16.51 -1.49
C THR A 220 7.17 16.32 -0.79
N LEU A 221 7.75 17.41 -0.29
CA LEU A 221 8.93 17.44 0.55
C LEU A 221 8.55 18.15 1.86
N ASP A 222 8.65 17.44 2.99
CA ASP A 222 8.25 17.94 4.32
C ASP A 222 6.84 18.56 4.35
N GLY A 223 5.92 17.95 3.60
CA GLY A 223 4.53 18.38 3.48
C GLY A 223 4.28 19.53 2.48
N GLN A 224 5.32 20.09 1.85
CA GLN A 224 5.18 21.07 0.78
C GLN A 224 5.13 20.38 -0.58
N ILE A 225 4.15 20.72 -1.42
CA ILE A 225 4.06 20.19 -2.78
C ILE A 225 5.21 20.74 -3.61
N ILE A 226 6.03 19.84 -4.17
CA ILE A 226 7.13 20.18 -5.07
C ILE A 226 6.81 19.91 -6.54
N GLY A 227 5.81 19.06 -6.81
CA GLY A 227 5.29 18.86 -8.15
C GLY A 227 3.98 18.09 -8.17
N CYS A 228 3.20 18.26 -9.24
CA CYS A 228 1.97 17.52 -9.49
C CYS A 228 1.77 17.38 -10.99
N GLU A 229 1.82 16.16 -11.50
CA GLU A 229 1.80 15.88 -12.95
C GLU A 229 0.93 14.66 -13.25
N VAL A 230 0.49 14.55 -14.51
CA VAL A 230 -0.26 13.37 -14.99
C VAL A 230 0.73 12.34 -15.55
N ALA A 231 0.61 11.10 -15.11
CA ALA A 231 1.44 10.00 -15.56
C ALA A 231 1.20 9.68 -17.03
N THR A 232 2.30 9.62 -17.79
CA THR A 232 2.34 9.13 -19.17
C THR A 232 2.90 7.70 -19.19
N PRO A 233 2.91 7.01 -20.34
CA PRO A 233 3.60 5.71 -20.44
C PRO A 233 5.08 5.73 -20.07
N ALA A 234 5.73 6.91 -20.11
CA ALA A 234 7.12 7.11 -19.69
C ALA A 234 7.29 7.41 -18.19
N GLY A 235 6.19 7.46 -17.43
CA GLY A 235 6.18 7.91 -16.03
C GLY A 235 6.15 9.43 -15.88
N VAL A 236 6.47 9.89 -14.67
CA VAL A 236 6.59 11.30 -14.28
C VAL A 236 7.98 11.54 -13.70
N THR A 237 8.69 12.54 -14.20
CA THR A 237 9.99 12.95 -13.64
C THR A 237 9.86 14.30 -12.98
N PHE A 238 10.14 14.35 -11.67
CA PHE A 238 10.17 15.57 -10.87
C PHE A 238 11.60 16.09 -10.76
N THR A 239 11.78 17.40 -10.92
CA THR A 239 13.00 18.09 -10.49
C THR A 239 12.93 18.31 -8.99
N LEU A 240 13.94 17.85 -8.26
CA LEU A 240 14.01 18.02 -6.82
C LEU A 240 14.77 19.31 -6.48
N PRO A 241 14.34 20.06 -5.44
CA PRO A 241 15.22 21.05 -4.81
C PRO A 241 16.40 20.34 -4.14
N VAL A 242 17.36 21.09 -3.60
CA VAL A 242 18.37 20.52 -2.71
C VAL A 242 17.66 19.86 -1.53
N ILE A 243 17.87 18.56 -1.39
CA ILE A 243 17.33 17.72 -0.31
C ILE A 243 18.48 17.25 0.59
N THR A 244 18.18 17.11 1.87
CA THR A 244 19.11 16.71 2.93
C THR A 244 18.60 15.47 3.65
N ALA A 245 19.52 14.67 4.19
CA ALA A 245 19.17 13.44 4.89
C ALA A 245 18.18 13.67 6.04
N GLY A 246 17.18 12.80 6.15
CA GLY A 246 16.12 12.87 7.16
C GLY A 246 14.90 13.72 6.76
N GLN A 247 14.95 14.43 5.63
CA GLN A 247 13.74 15.04 5.06
C GLN A 247 12.79 13.98 4.51
N LYS A 248 11.50 14.30 4.50
CA LYS A 248 10.45 13.36 4.08
C LYS A 248 9.96 13.69 2.69
N LEU A 249 10.32 12.85 1.72
CA LEU A 249 9.65 12.84 0.43
C LEU A 249 8.42 11.93 0.51
N VAL A 250 7.28 12.41 0.01
CA VAL A 250 6.05 11.60 -0.06
C VAL A 250 5.49 11.68 -1.47
N VAL A 251 5.27 10.52 -2.08
CA VAL A 251 4.56 10.40 -3.34
C VAL A 251 3.10 10.05 -3.08
N VAL A 252 2.20 10.71 -3.79
CA VAL A 252 0.76 10.46 -3.73
C VAL A 252 0.24 10.28 -5.15
N GLY A 253 -0.46 9.16 -5.38
CA GLY A 253 -1.12 8.87 -6.66
C GLY A 253 -2.63 8.88 -6.52
N THR A 254 -3.32 9.53 -7.46
CA THR A 254 -4.79 9.60 -7.50
C THR A 254 -5.32 9.44 -8.92
N MET A 255 -6.46 8.80 -9.05
CA MET A 255 -7.19 8.66 -10.32
C MET A 255 -8.66 8.36 -10.01
N THR A 256 -9.59 8.81 -10.85
CA THR A 256 -11.02 8.53 -10.70
C THR A 256 -11.29 7.03 -10.63
N ASN A 257 -12.06 6.58 -9.64
CA ASN A 257 -12.33 5.16 -9.34
C ASN A 257 -11.09 4.33 -9.02
N TYR A 258 -10.06 4.95 -8.44
CA TYR A 258 -8.94 4.23 -7.83
C TYR A 258 -8.75 4.62 -6.37
N PHE A 259 -8.25 3.68 -5.57
CA PHE A 259 -7.74 3.97 -4.23
C PHE A 259 -6.54 4.91 -4.33
N ARG A 260 -6.49 5.90 -3.43
CA ARG A 260 -5.33 6.80 -3.32
C ARG A 260 -4.09 6.00 -2.93
N TYR A 261 -3.03 6.11 -3.73
CA TYR A 261 -1.70 5.64 -3.38
C TYR A 261 -0.98 6.68 -2.52
N ARG A 262 -0.24 6.23 -1.50
CA ARG A 262 0.69 7.07 -0.72
C ARG A 262 1.89 6.23 -0.27
N ALA A 263 3.09 6.73 -0.52
CA ALA A 263 4.32 6.15 0.02
C ALA A 263 5.32 7.24 0.40
N GLU A 264 6.10 6.97 1.44
CA GLU A 264 7.26 7.79 1.84
C GLU A 264 8.51 7.26 1.14
N ILE A 265 9.42 8.19 0.81
CA ILE A 265 10.73 7.92 0.21
C ILE A 265 11.75 8.53 1.16
N ASP A 266 12.66 7.71 1.67
CA ASP A 266 13.66 8.16 2.61
C ASP A 266 14.74 8.98 1.90
N VAL A 267 15.05 10.17 2.43
CA VAL A 267 16.23 10.92 2.00
C VAL A 267 17.40 10.51 2.89
N VAL A 268 18.41 9.88 2.32
CA VAL A 268 19.58 9.35 3.03
C VAL A 268 20.85 10.15 2.71
N THR A 269 21.85 10.07 3.59
CA THR A 269 23.14 10.73 3.39
C THR A 269 23.88 10.13 2.21
N ASP A 270 24.53 10.96 1.41
CA ASP A 270 25.39 10.51 0.30
C ASP A 270 26.82 10.33 0.79
N VAL A 271 26.99 9.44 1.77
CA VAL A 271 28.29 9.10 2.35
C VAL A 271 28.63 7.67 2.00
N LEU A 272 29.77 7.52 1.32
CA LEU A 272 30.32 6.23 0.94
C LEU A 272 30.70 5.44 2.19
N ALA A 273 30.09 4.27 2.40
CA ALA A 273 30.44 3.37 3.49
C ALA A 273 30.42 1.93 2.97
N ALA A 274 31.58 1.29 3.01
CA ALA A 274 31.76 -0.10 2.60
C ALA A 274 31.06 -1.03 3.59
N ASN A 275 30.33 -2.02 3.09
CA ASN A 275 29.81 -3.10 3.91
C ASN A 275 29.52 -4.33 3.06
N PHE A 276 29.54 -5.52 3.65
CA PHE A 276 29.21 -6.75 2.96
C PHE A 276 28.73 -7.85 3.89
N THR A 277 28.15 -8.89 3.28
CA THR A 277 27.88 -10.18 3.91
C THR A 277 28.30 -11.33 3.00
N ALA A 278 28.39 -12.55 3.54
CA ALA A 278 28.55 -13.79 2.79
C ALA A 278 27.47 -14.80 3.18
N GLN A 279 27.08 -15.65 2.23
CA GLN A 279 26.09 -16.70 2.48
C GLN A 279 26.59 -17.74 3.48
N GLU A 280 27.84 -18.19 3.34
CA GLU A 280 28.49 -19.07 4.28
C GLU A 280 29.88 -18.58 4.66
N THR A 281 30.19 -18.73 5.95
CA THR A 281 31.42 -18.24 6.57
C THR A 281 32.22 -19.32 7.27
N HIS A 282 31.67 -20.53 7.41
CA HIS A 282 32.32 -21.66 8.07
C HIS A 282 32.24 -22.90 7.19
N PHE A 283 33.37 -23.57 6.97
CA PHE A 283 33.42 -24.81 6.19
C PHE A 283 34.35 -25.84 6.84
N CYS A 284 34.11 -27.10 6.52
CA CYS A 284 34.89 -28.24 6.97
C CYS A 284 35.51 -28.87 5.72
N ASN A 285 36.81 -28.62 5.52
CA ASN A 285 37.55 -28.78 4.25
C ASN A 285 37.27 -27.67 3.23
N GLU A 286 37.68 -27.91 1.97
CA GLU A 286 37.54 -26.95 0.87
C GLU A 286 36.11 -26.40 0.79
N GLY A 287 36.00 -25.07 0.84
CA GLY A 287 34.75 -24.35 0.86
C GLY A 287 34.71 -23.25 -0.20
N SER A 288 33.51 -22.89 -0.63
CA SER A 288 33.30 -21.77 -1.55
C SER A 288 32.33 -20.76 -0.97
N ALA A 289 32.74 -19.49 -0.92
CA ALA A 289 31.94 -18.39 -0.40
C ALA A 289 31.44 -17.49 -1.55
N SER A 290 30.24 -16.95 -1.38
CA SER A 290 29.66 -15.92 -2.23
C SER A 290 29.32 -14.70 -1.38
N PHE A 291 29.69 -13.51 -1.86
CA PHE A 291 29.58 -12.26 -1.14
C PHE A 291 28.53 -11.36 -1.75
N THR A 292 27.83 -10.62 -0.90
CA THR A 292 26.85 -9.60 -1.27
C THR A 292 27.32 -8.25 -0.73
N ASP A 293 27.41 -7.28 -1.63
CA ASP A 293 27.67 -5.87 -1.30
C ASP A 293 26.46 -5.27 -0.58
N LEU A 294 26.72 -4.60 0.54
CA LEU A 294 25.75 -3.87 1.35
C LEU A 294 26.18 -2.40 1.54
N SER A 295 27.10 -1.92 0.71
CA SER A 295 27.68 -0.58 0.84
C SER A 295 26.65 0.52 0.53
N SER A 296 26.77 1.67 1.20
CA SER A 296 25.93 2.86 0.99
C SER A 296 26.68 3.97 0.23
N GLY A 297 25.97 5.01 -0.17
CA GLY A 297 26.55 6.19 -0.83
C GLY A 297 26.78 6.03 -2.33
N GLN A 298 26.00 5.16 -2.98
CA GLN A 298 26.04 4.90 -4.43
C GLN A 298 27.45 4.58 -4.99
N PRO A 299 28.15 3.57 -4.44
CA PRO A 299 29.46 3.19 -4.96
C PRO A 299 29.40 2.88 -6.46
N THR A 300 30.43 3.28 -7.19
CA THR A 300 30.59 3.05 -8.63
C THR A 300 31.76 2.10 -8.95
N GLY A 301 32.57 1.76 -7.95
CA GLY A 301 33.65 0.80 -8.05
C GLY A 301 33.77 -0.05 -6.79
N TRP A 302 34.22 -1.30 -6.98
CA TRP A 302 34.45 -2.28 -5.92
C TRP A 302 35.83 -2.90 -6.10
N GLN A 303 36.52 -3.12 -4.99
CA GLN A 303 37.77 -3.85 -4.94
C GLN A 303 37.74 -4.77 -3.72
N TRP A 304 37.59 -6.06 -4.00
CA TRP A 304 37.61 -7.11 -2.99
C TRP A 304 39.01 -7.67 -2.82
N THR A 305 39.33 -8.06 -1.58
CA THR A 305 40.46 -8.93 -1.26
C THR A 305 39.96 -10.08 -0.39
N PHE A 306 40.28 -11.29 -0.82
CA PHE A 306 39.96 -12.55 -0.16
C PHE A 306 41.27 -13.20 0.28
N GLU A 307 41.69 -12.96 1.52
CA GLU A 307 42.93 -13.53 2.03
C GLU A 307 42.87 -15.06 1.93
N GLY A 308 43.83 -15.71 1.24
CA GLY A 308 43.82 -17.16 1.05
C GLY A 308 42.74 -17.71 0.10
N GLY A 309 41.88 -16.85 -0.46
CA GLY A 309 40.85 -17.22 -1.42
C GLY A 309 41.37 -17.31 -2.87
N SER A 310 40.68 -18.06 -3.71
CA SER A 310 40.92 -18.15 -5.16
C SER A 310 39.63 -17.88 -5.94
N PRO A 311 39.56 -16.81 -6.76
CA PRO A 311 40.58 -15.78 -6.93
C PRO A 311 40.78 -14.94 -5.66
N ALA A 312 41.99 -14.40 -5.48
CA ALA A 312 42.34 -13.61 -4.28
C ALA A 312 41.75 -12.18 -4.27
N THR A 313 41.25 -11.71 -5.42
CA THR A 313 40.63 -10.38 -5.56
C THR A 313 39.48 -10.43 -6.56
N SER A 314 38.59 -9.43 -6.51
CA SER A 314 37.52 -9.23 -7.49
C SER A 314 37.14 -7.75 -7.58
N THR A 315 36.63 -7.33 -8.74
CA THR A 315 36.01 -6.01 -8.95
C THR A 315 34.51 -6.10 -9.23
N VAL A 316 33.94 -7.30 -9.21
CA VAL A 316 32.50 -7.53 -9.34
C VAL A 316 31.81 -7.11 -8.04
N GLN A 317 30.69 -6.41 -8.12
CA GLN A 317 29.93 -5.97 -6.94
C GLN A 317 29.57 -7.13 -6.01
N ASN A 318 29.03 -8.23 -6.55
CA ASN A 318 28.64 -9.42 -5.79
C ASN A 318 29.44 -10.65 -6.29
N PRO A 319 30.68 -10.84 -5.83
CA PRO A 319 31.52 -11.95 -6.29
C PRO A 319 31.04 -13.29 -5.72
N THR A 320 31.00 -14.31 -6.58
CA THR A 320 30.57 -15.66 -6.22
C THR A 320 31.68 -16.67 -6.50
N GLY A 321 31.70 -17.78 -5.75
CA GLY A 321 32.58 -18.90 -6.06
C GLY A 321 34.03 -18.72 -5.60
N ILE A 322 34.29 -17.93 -4.56
CA ILE A 322 35.63 -17.74 -4.01
C ILE A 322 35.99 -18.98 -3.20
N THR A 323 36.99 -19.76 -3.64
CA THR A 323 37.36 -21.02 -3.00
C THR A 323 38.48 -20.85 -1.97
N TYR A 324 38.39 -21.60 -0.88
CA TYR A 324 39.39 -21.68 0.18
C TYR A 324 39.76 -23.15 0.37
N ALA A 325 41.02 -23.51 0.10
CA ALA A 325 41.45 -24.92 0.06
C ALA A 325 42.23 -25.38 1.29
N THR A 326 42.70 -24.44 2.13
CA THR A 326 43.54 -24.76 3.29
C THR A 326 42.82 -24.38 4.59
N PRO A 327 42.87 -25.22 5.65
CA PRO A 327 42.34 -24.85 6.95
C PRO A 327 42.98 -23.56 7.50
N GLY A 328 42.16 -22.66 8.04
CA GLY A 328 42.60 -21.36 8.54
C GLY A 328 41.44 -20.38 8.75
N GLU A 329 41.76 -19.21 9.30
CA GLU A 329 40.85 -18.08 9.38
C GLU A 329 41.32 -16.99 8.43
N TYR A 330 40.40 -16.43 7.64
CA TYR A 330 40.72 -15.54 6.53
C TYR A 330 39.99 -14.21 6.63
N THR A 331 40.73 -13.13 6.44
CA THR A 331 40.18 -11.77 6.37
C THR A 331 39.58 -11.52 5.00
N VAL A 332 38.42 -10.88 4.97
CA VAL A 332 37.84 -10.33 3.74
C VAL A 332 37.78 -8.81 3.86
N SER A 333 38.17 -8.11 2.81
CA SER A 333 38.05 -6.66 2.74
C SER A 333 37.37 -6.21 1.46
N LEU A 334 36.51 -5.21 1.57
CA LEU A 334 35.90 -4.51 0.46
C LEU A 334 36.28 -3.04 0.53
N THR A 335 36.92 -2.53 -0.53
CA THR A 335 37.04 -1.10 -0.77
C THR A 335 36.03 -0.70 -1.85
N VAL A 336 35.16 0.25 -1.53
CA VAL A 336 34.27 0.87 -2.53
C VAL A 336 34.75 2.25 -2.90
N SER A 337 34.39 2.72 -4.10
CA SER A 337 34.76 4.05 -4.58
C SER A 337 33.64 4.77 -5.34
N LYS A 338 33.61 6.10 -5.21
CA LYS A 338 32.71 7.01 -5.93
C LYS A 338 33.39 8.36 -6.10
N ASP A 339 33.48 8.87 -7.33
CA ASP A 339 33.95 10.24 -7.63
C ASP A 339 35.30 10.65 -6.98
N GLY A 340 36.20 9.67 -6.76
CA GLY A 340 37.51 9.88 -6.11
C GLY A 340 37.50 9.68 -4.59
N GLU A 341 36.33 9.51 -3.97
CA GLU A 341 36.18 9.06 -2.60
C GLU A 341 36.29 7.53 -2.52
N THR A 342 36.78 7.04 -1.37
CA THR A 342 36.89 5.61 -1.09
C THR A 342 36.59 5.33 0.36
N ASP A 343 35.93 4.21 0.64
CA ASP A 343 35.81 3.66 1.99
C ASP A 343 36.17 2.18 1.99
N THR A 344 36.69 1.66 3.10
CA THR A 344 37.13 0.26 3.21
C THR A 344 36.59 -0.39 4.47
N TYR A 345 35.89 -1.51 4.27
CA TYR A 345 35.47 -2.39 5.36
C TYR A 345 36.33 -3.65 5.35
N MET A 346 36.90 -3.97 6.52
CA MET A 346 37.69 -5.17 6.74
C MET A 346 37.02 -6.01 7.82
N ALA A 347 36.77 -7.28 7.50
CA ALA A 347 36.25 -8.27 8.44
C ALA A 347 37.34 -9.32 8.72
N PRO A 348 38.06 -9.21 9.85
CA PRO A 348 39.07 -10.20 10.25
C PRO A 348 38.44 -11.55 10.58
N ALA A 349 39.13 -12.64 10.24
CA ALA A 349 38.68 -14.02 10.53
C ALA A 349 37.23 -14.30 10.08
N TYR A 350 36.83 -13.69 8.96
CA TYR A 350 35.45 -13.71 8.47
C TYR A 350 35.09 -15.05 7.83
N ILE A 351 36.03 -15.66 7.10
CA ILE A 351 35.88 -17.03 6.62
C ILE A 351 36.73 -17.96 7.50
N LYS A 352 36.12 -19.03 8.00
CA LYS A 352 36.78 -20.03 8.84
C LYS A 352 36.71 -21.39 8.17
N LEU A 353 37.87 -21.96 7.89
CA LEU A 353 38.02 -23.27 7.30
C LEU A 353 38.62 -24.22 8.33
N GLY A 354 37.80 -25.16 8.80
CA GLY A 354 38.25 -26.27 9.64
C GLY A 354 38.68 -27.48 8.80
N THR A 355 39.22 -28.48 9.48
CA THR A 355 39.37 -29.83 8.92
C THR A 355 38.23 -30.71 9.40
N THR A 356 37.73 -31.62 8.56
CA THR A 356 36.91 -32.71 9.07
C THR A 356 37.69 -33.50 10.12
N PRO A 357 37.15 -33.69 11.33
CA PRO A 357 37.79 -34.49 12.36
C PRO A 357 38.04 -35.92 11.88
N ALA A 358 39.04 -36.60 12.48
CA ALA A 358 39.16 -38.03 12.30
C ALA A 358 37.92 -38.76 12.85
N GLU A 359 37.69 -40.01 12.48
CA GLU A 359 36.62 -40.79 13.13
C GLU A 359 36.93 -41.00 14.62
N PRO A 360 35.93 -40.88 15.53
CA PRO A 360 36.12 -41.22 16.93
C PRO A 360 36.33 -42.74 17.10
N VAL A 361 37.07 -43.13 18.13
CA VAL A 361 37.30 -44.55 18.43
C VAL A 361 36.17 -45.07 19.31
N ALA A 362 35.39 -46.03 18.82
CA ALA A 362 34.34 -46.69 19.60
C ALA A 362 34.49 -48.22 19.55
N GLU A 363 34.04 -48.89 20.61
CA GLU A 363 34.09 -50.33 20.74
C GLU A 363 32.68 -50.94 20.81
N SER A 364 32.49 -52.09 20.16
CA SER A 364 31.25 -52.87 20.30
C SER A 364 31.18 -53.48 21.69
N ALA A 365 30.03 -53.35 22.34
CA ALA A 365 29.75 -54.00 23.62
C ALA A 365 28.65 -55.06 23.48
N GLY A 366 28.71 -56.09 24.31
CA GLY A 366 27.73 -57.18 24.29
C GLY A 366 27.52 -57.80 25.67
N ALA A 367 26.30 -58.27 25.94
CA ALA A 367 25.93 -58.95 27.17
C ALA A 367 25.04 -60.15 26.88
N CYS A 368 25.11 -61.18 27.73
CA CYS A 368 24.17 -62.30 27.70
C CYS A 368 22.84 -61.91 28.38
N VAL A 369 21.75 -62.57 27.99
CA VAL A 369 20.43 -62.41 28.61
C VAL A 369 20.53 -62.57 30.14
N GLY A 370 20.02 -61.59 30.89
CA GLY A 370 20.04 -61.56 32.35
C GLY A 370 21.23 -60.82 32.98
N ASN A 371 22.23 -60.42 32.19
CA ASN A 371 23.30 -59.53 32.65
C ASN A 371 22.93 -58.06 32.42
N ALA A 372 23.59 -57.16 33.17
CA ALA A 372 23.48 -55.74 32.92
C ALA A 372 24.02 -55.40 31.51
N ILE A 373 23.33 -54.48 30.83
CA ILE A 373 23.72 -54.05 29.49
C ILE A 373 24.82 -53.01 29.63
N PRO A 374 25.98 -53.21 28.98
CA PRO A 374 27.08 -52.27 29.06
C PRO A 374 26.74 -50.98 28.30
N ASP A 375 27.24 -49.85 28.81
CA ASP A 375 27.24 -48.60 28.07
C ASP A 375 28.16 -48.72 26.85
N LEU A 376 27.79 -48.05 25.76
CA LEU A 376 28.71 -47.83 24.66
C LEU A 376 29.64 -46.67 25.01
N THR A 377 30.92 -46.80 24.69
CA THR A 377 31.91 -45.76 24.94
C THR A 377 32.64 -45.39 23.67
N ALA A 378 32.88 -44.09 23.49
CA ALA A 378 33.69 -43.56 22.40
C ALA A 378 34.73 -42.56 22.93
N GLN A 379 35.92 -42.59 22.34
CA GLN A 379 37.00 -41.64 22.57
C GLN A 379 37.06 -40.66 21.40
N GLY A 380 36.76 -39.40 21.70
CA GLY A 380 36.73 -38.28 20.76
C GLY A 380 36.31 -37.00 21.47
N GLU A 381 36.31 -35.87 20.76
CA GLU A 381 35.87 -34.57 21.29
C GLU A 381 34.49 -34.21 20.73
N GLY A 382 33.55 -33.74 21.56
CA GLY A 382 32.20 -33.42 21.08
C GLY A 382 31.47 -34.63 20.46
N VAL A 383 31.63 -35.81 21.05
CA VAL A 383 31.08 -37.07 20.54
C VAL A 383 29.55 -37.01 20.41
N LYS A 384 29.01 -37.49 19.29
CA LYS A 384 27.57 -37.64 19.04
C LYS A 384 27.24 -39.06 18.55
N TRP A 385 26.09 -39.57 18.95
CA TRP A 385 25.61 -40.92 18.64
C TRP A 385 24.31 -40.89 17.83
N TYR A 386 24.23 -41.71 16.79
CA TYR A 386 23.09 -41.79 15.88
C TYR A 386 22.60 -43.22 15.71
N THR A 387 21.30 -43.41 15.44
CA THR A 387 20.70 -44.71 15.14
C THR A 387 20.70 -45.08 13.66
N ASP A 388 21.12 -44.16 12.78
CA ASP A 388 21.12 -44.35 11.34
C ASP A 388 22.42 -43.86 10.69
N GLU A 389 22.81 -44.51 9.59
CA GLU A 389 24.04 -44.20 8.83
C GLU A 389 24.02 -42.80 8.22
N ALA A 390 22.82 -42.26 7.95
CA ALA A 390 22.66 -40.93 7.40
C ALA A 390 22.79 -39.82 8.46
N LEU A 391 23.07 -40.18 9.72
CA LEU A 391 23.29 -39.26 10.84
C LEU A 391 22.10 -38.32 11.09
N THR A 392 20.87 -38.82 10.91
CA THR A 392 19.65 -37.98 11.03
C THR A 392 18.95 -38.11 12.39
N GLN A 393 19.19 -39.19 13.13
CA GLN A 393 18.56 -39.49 14.41
C GLN A 393 19.59 -39.50 15.53
N LEU A 394 19.88 -38.31 16.07
CA LEU A 394 20.74 -38.16 17.25
C LEU A 394 20.08 -38.79 18.48
N VAL A 395 20.79 -39.67 19.16
CA VAL A 395 20.30 -40.38 20.36
C VAL A 395 21.10 -40.06 21.63
N ASN A 396 22.34 -39.58 21.51
CA ASN A 396 23.13 -39.17 22.66
C ASN A 396 24.29 -38.23 22.28
N GLU A 397 24.73 -37.43 23.26
CA GLU A 397 25.95 -36.63 23.17
C GLU A 397 26.89 -36.96 24.34
N GLY A 398 28.19 -37.02 24.05
CA GLY A 398 29.23 -37.34 25.02
C GLY A 398 29.85 -38.73 24.86
N PRO A 399 30.92 -39.02 25.62
CA PRO A 399 31.76 -40.20 25.41
C PRO A 399 31.12 -41.52 25.88
N ILE A 400 29.99 -41.47 26.60
CA ILE A 400 29.30 -42.65 27.14
C ILE A 400 27.83 -42.58 26.74
N TYR A 401 27.31 -43.67 26.18
CA TYR A 401 25.91 -43.81 25.79
C TYR A 401 25.28 -45.08 26.38
N ALA A 402 24.32 -44.90 27.28
CA ALA A 402 23.48 -45.97 27.81
C ALA A 402 22.33 -46.26 26.85
N THR A 403 22.36 -47.42 26.17
CA THR A 403 21.40 -47.73 25.09
C THR A 403 20.01 -48.14 25.57
N GLU A 404 19.87 -48.51 26.84
CA GLU A 404 18.62 -48.98 27.47
C GLU A 404 17.88 -50.10 26.73
N GLN A 405 18.56 -50.85 25.84
CA GLN A 405 17.92 -51.94 25.09
C GLN A 405 17.39 -53.02 26.03
N THR A 406 16.29 -53.69 25.70
CA THR A 406 15.75 -54.78 26.55
C THR A 406 15.48 -56.06 25.78
N GLU A 407 15.43 -55.97 24.45
CA GLU A 407 15.17 -57.07 23.55
C GLU A 407 16.49 -57.69 23.05
N THR A 408 16.45 -58.99 22.74
CA THR A 408 17.64 -59.67 22.24
C THR A 408 17.83 -59.33 20.76
N GLY A 409 18.99 -58.81 20.38
CA GLY A 409 19.25 -58.41 19.01
C GLY A 409 20.65 -57.83 18.81
N VAL A 410 20.95 -57.48 17.56
CA VAL A 410 22.12 -56.68 17.20
C VAL A 410 21.62 -55.29 16.84
N TYR A 411 22.11 -54.28 17.56
CA TYR A 411 21.76 -52.88 17.36
C TYR A 411 23.00 -52.15 16.88
N THR A 412 22.88 -51.43 15.76
CA THR A 412 23.97 -50.63 15.19
C THR A 412 23.75 -49.17 15.53
N TYR A 413 24.81 -48.52 16.00
CA TYR A 413 24.85 -47.07 16.23
C TYR A 413 26.05 -46.50 15.47
N TYR A 414 25.91 -45.25 15.03
CA TYR A 414 26.93 -44.51 14.31
C TYR A 414 27.42 -43.39 15.23
N VAL A 415 28.72 -43.11 15.21
CA VAL A 415 29.33 -42.17 16.14
C VAL A 415 30.22 -41.20 15.37
N THR A 416 30.07 -39.91 15.66
CA THR A 416 30.87 -38.82 15.09
C THR A 416 31.53 -38.03 16.21
N GLN A 417 32.45 -37.13 15.86
CA GLN A 417 33.06 -36.21 16.80
C GLN A 417 33.07 -34.80 16.21
N THR A 418 32.88 -33.78 17.04
CA THR A 418 32.87 -32.39 16.59
C THR A 418 34.09 -31.65 17.14
N ILE A 419 34.98 -31.17 16.26
CA ILE A 419 36.17 -30.37 16.60
C ILE A 419 36.14 -29.06 15.81
N GLY A 420 36.22 -27.92 16.51
CA GLY A 420 36.30 -26.61 15.87
C GLY A 420 35.08 -26.23 15.02
N GLY A 421 33.90 -26.80 15.32
CA GLY A 421 32.67 -26.60 14.56
C GLY A 421 32.51 -27.53 13.35
N CYS A 422 33.45 -28.45 13.14
CA CYS A 422 33.37 -29.48 12.11
C CYS A 422 33.06 -30.84 12.73
N GLU A 423 32.14 -31.58 12.11
CA GLU A 423 31.70 -32.93 12.51
C GLU A 423 32.15 -33.98 11.50
#